data_AF-A0A2A6CGM3-F1
#
_entry.id   AF-A0A2A6CGM3-F1
#
_cell.length_a   1.000
_cell.length_b   1.000
_cell.length_c   1.000
_cell.angle_alpha   90.00
_cell.angle_beta   90.00
_cell.angle_gamma   90.00
#
_symmetry.space_group_name_H-M   'P 1'
#
loop_
_entity.id
_entity.type
_entity.pdbx_description
1 polymer ?
#
loop_
_entity_poly.entity_id
_entity_poly.type
_entity_poly.pdbx_seq_one_letter_code
_entity_poly.pdbx_strand_id
1 'polypeptide(L)'
;MATRARAAIDKVVGRERRGELQMSERESFFDAWGTEIGGKPAFVMWFEQFYSGMITMAWVAGACYMSYPFNKWDVGRHYRRDYCTPARVALSQRDHRLTGNQYVVKGLEGIPEAQ
;
A
#
# COMPACT_ATOMS: atom_id res chain seq x y z
N MET A 1 -6.12 63.07 29.75
CA MET A 1 -5.45 62.51 28.54
C MET A 1 -4.37 61.47 28.87
N ALA A 2 -3.60 61.61 29.95
CA ALA A 2 -2.49 60.70 30.30
C ALA A 2 -2.87 59.21 30.47
N THR A 3 -4.09 58.90 30.93
CA THR A 3 -4.55 57.52 31.20
C THR A 3 -4.71 56.68 29.94
N ARG A 4 -5.13 57.30 28.82
CA ARG A 4 -5.31 56.61 27.54
C ARG A 4 -3.98 56.29 26.86
N ALA A 5 -2.97 57.16 27.03
CA ALA A 5 -1.63 56.95 26.50
C ALA A 5 -0.94 55.74 27.16
N ARG A 6 -1.03 55.60 28.49
CA ARG A 6 -0.49 54.44 29.21
C ARG A 6 -1.15 53.12 28.78
N ALA A 7 -2.48 53.10 28.67
CA ALA A 7 -3.20 51.90 28.22
C ALA A 7 -2.88 51.49 26.77
N ALA A 8 -2.54 52.45 25.91
CA ALA A 8 -2.09 52.16 24.54
C ALA A 8 -0.69 51.53 24.53
N ILE A 9 0.23 52.05 25.34
CA ILE A 9 1.59 51.53 25.47
C ILE A 9 1.59 50.10 26.02
N ASP A 10 0.82 49.82 27.07
CA ASP A 10 0.71 48.47 27.64
C ASP A 10 0.15 47.44 26.64
N LYS A 11 -0.78 47.86 25.77
CA LYS A 11 -1.31 47.01 24.69
C LYS A 11 -0.29 46.70 23.61
N VAL A 12 0.56 47.66 23.25
CA VAL A 12 1.64 47.46 22.25
C VAL A 12 2.70 46.54 22.81
N VAL A 13 3.20 46.82 24.03
CA VAL A 13 4.20 45.98 24.71
C VAL A 13 3.68 44.55 24.94
N GLY A 14 2.40 44.40 25.28
CA GLY A 14 1.76 43.10 25.42
C GLY A 14 1.50 42.37 24.09
N ARG A 15 1.51 43.07 22.95
CA ARG A 15 1.42 42.45 21.62
C ARG A 15 2.79 41.97 21.14
N GLU A 16 3.84 42.75 21.38
CA GLU A 16 5.24 42.35 21.08
C GLU A 16 5.64 41.10 21.87
N ARG A 17 5.43 41.08 23.19
CA ARG A 17 5.73 39.90 24.02
C ARG A 17 4.99 38.63 23.59
N ARG A 18 3.77 38.76 23.09
CA ARG A 18 3.01 37.61 22.56
C ARG A 18 3.58 37.11 21.24
N GLY A 19 4.08 38.00 20.39
CA GLY A 19 4.78 37.62 19.15
C GLY A 19 6.09 36.89 19.44
N GLU A 20 6.87 37.37 20.41
CA GLU A 20 8.12 36.75 20.84
C GLU A 20 7.89 35.36 21.43
N LEU A 21 6.88 35.21 22.31
CA LEU A 21 6.48 33.90 22.86
C LEU A 21 6.04 32.92 21.76
N GLN A 22 5.25 33.39 20.80
CA GLN A 22 4.79 32.54 19.70
C GLN A 22 5.95 32.12 18.79
N MET A 23 6.94 33.00 18.57
CA MET A 23 8.14 32.70 17.79
C MET A 23 9.03 31.70 18.54
N SER A 24 9.23 31.85 19.85
CA SER A 24 10.04 30.91 20.65
C SER A 24 9.38 29.53 20.76
N GLU A 25 8.05 29.46 20.87
CA GLU A 25 7.33 28.18 20.85
C GLU A 25 7.44 27.49 19.49
N ARG A 26 7.43 28.26 18.39
CA ARG A 26 7.59 27.72 17.05
C ARG A 26 8.99 27.18 16.80
N GLU A 27 10.02 27.91 17.24
CA GLU A 27 11.43 27.46 17.21
C GLU A 27 11.59 26.20 18.06
N SER A 28 11.06 26.19 19.29
CA SER A 28 11.09 25.03 20.20
C SER A 28 10.37 23.80 19.62
N PHE A 29 9.26 24.02 18.90
CA PHE A 29 8.55 22.95 18.19
C PHE A 29 9.39 22.36 17.05
N PHE A 30 10.10 23.20 16.29
CA PHE A 30 11.00 22.73 15.24
C PHE A 30 12.26 22.05 15.79
N ASP A 31 12.81 22.53 16.90
CA ASP A 31 13.93 21.90 17.60
C ASP A 31 13.53 20.55 18.21
N ALA A 32 12.32 20.45 18.79
CA ALA A 32 11.78 19.19 19.30
C ALA A 32 11.43 18.20 18.17
N TRP A 33 11.02 18.70 17.00
CA TRP A 33 10.80 17.89 15.80
C TRP A 33 12.13 17.48 15.13
N GLY A 34 13.22 18.23 15.38
CA GLY A 34 14.60 17.90 15.02
C GLY A 34 15.21 16.83 15.93
N THR A 35 14.55 15.68 16.06
CA THR A 35 15.05 14.57 16.87
C THR A 35 16.27 13.95 16.19
N GLU A 36 17.48 14.31 16.63
CA GLU A 36 18.69 13.57 16.29
C GLU A 36 18.68 12.22 17.03
N ILE A 37 18.66 11.13 16.26
CA ILE A 37 18.90 9.79 16.79
C ILE A 37 20.34 9.43 16.37
N GLY A 38 21.27 9.46 17.32
CA GLY A 38 22.68 9.08 17.06
C GLY A 38 23.50 10.06 16.22
N GLY A 39 23.17 11.36 16.22
CA GLY A 39 23.95 12.42 15.55
C GLY A 39 23.71 12.58 14.05
N LYS A 40 22.58 12.07 13.54
CA LYS A 40 22.11 12.31 12.17
C LYS A 40 20.70 12.90 12.21
N PRO A 41 20.36 13.85 11.34
CA PRO A 41 19.01 14.42 11.30
C PRO A 41 18.00 13.32 10.93
N ALA A 42 16.85 13.26 11.61
CA ALA A 42 15.78 12.27 11.35
C ALA A 42 15.34 12.22 9.87
N PHE A 43 15.47 13.33 9.14
CA PHE A 43 15.25 13.39 7.69
C PHE A 43 16.19 12.47 6.88
N VAL A 44 17.38 12.17 7.35
CA VAL A 44 18.31 11.23 6.69
C VAL A 44 17.93 9.78 7.01
N MET A 45 17.30 9.51 8.16
CA MET A 45 16.98 8.15 8.61
C MET A 45 15.74 7.54 7.97
N TRP A 46 14.71 8.32 7.63
CA TRP A 46 13.47 7.75 7.06
C TRP A 46 13.67 7.16 5.65
N PHE A 47 14.60 7.70 4.86
CA PHE A 47 14.95 7.15 3.56
C PHE A 47 15.65 5.79 3.69
N GLU A 48 16.41 5.53 4.76
CA GLU A 48 17.03 4.23 4.98
C GLU A 48 15.96 3.13 5.21
N GLN A 49 14.82 3.48 5.81
CA GLN A 49 13.69 2.58 5.99
C GLN A 49 12.99 2.21 4.66
N PHE A 50 13.09 3.06 3.64
CA PHE A 50 12.50 2.82 2.33
C PHE A 50 13.08 1.56 1.67
N TYR A 51 14.37 1.28 1.86
CA TYR A 51 15.01 0.07 1.33
C TYR A 51 14.41 -1.20 1.92
N SER A 52 14.19 -1.22 3.24
CA SER A 52 13.53 -2.34 3.92
C SER A 52 12.10 -2.51 3.37
N GLY A 53 11.36 -1.42 3.22
CA GLY A 53 10.01 -1.44 2.64
C GLY A 53 9.97 -1.99 1.20
N MET A 54 10.90 -1.57 0.33
CA MET A 54 10.98 -2.08 -1.04
C MET A 54 11.29 -3.57 -1.09
N ILE A 55 12.21 -4.05 -0.25
CA ILE A 55 12.54 -5.48 -0.18
C ILE A 55 11.32 -6.27 0.27
N THR A 56 10.62 -5.83 1.32
CA THR A 56 9.40 -6.49 1.79
C THR A 56 8.32 -6.51 0.71
N MET A 57 8.10 -5.39 0.02
CA MET A 57 7.14 -5.32 -1.09
C MET A 57 7.53 -6.24 -2.25
N ALA A 58 8.81 -6.35 -2.59
CA ALA A 58 9.29 -7.24 -3.63
C ALA A 58 9.02 -8.72 -3.29
N TRP A 59 9.23 -9.13 -2.03
CA TRP A 59 8.94 -10.49 -1.57
C TRP A 59 7.44 -10.80 -1.54
N VAL A 60 6.63 -9.87 -1.04
CA VAL A 60 5.17 -10.03 -1.02
C VAL A 60 4.62 -10.08 -2.44
N ALA A 61 5.02 -9.15 -3.30
CA ALA A 61 4.64 -9.17 -4.71
C ALA A 61 5.10 -10.46 -5.38
N GLY A 62 6.34 -10.86 -5.16
CA GLY A 62 6.88 -12.13 -5.61
C GLY A 62 5.95 -13.28 -5.24
N ALA A 63 5.65 -13.46 -3.95
CA ALA A 63 4.76 -14.51 -3.46
C ALA A 63 3.36 -14.47 -4.11
N CYS A 64 2.76 -13.30 -4.28
CA CYS A 64 1.46 -13.16 -4.93
C CYS A 64 1.51 -13.56 -6.42
N TYR A 65 2.56 -13.17 -7.14
CA TYR A 65 2.71 -13.46 -8.57
C TYR A 65 3.30 -14.85 -8.86
N MET A 66 3.90 -15.53 -7.88
CA MET A 66 4.43 -16.91 -8.05
C MET A 66 3.35 -17.91 -8.48
N SER A 67 2.08 -17.64 -8.20
CA SER A 67 0.97 -18.51 -8.64
C SER A 67 0.92 -18.68 -10.17
N TYR A 68 1.29 -17.65 -10.94
CA TYR A 68 1.26 -17.69 -12.39
C TYR A 68 2.27 -18.65 -13.04
N PRO A 69 3.60 -18.54 -12.77
CA PRO A 69 4.58 -19.46 -13.35
C PRO A 69 4.31 -20.92 -12.95
N PHE A 70 3.91 -21.18 -11.70
CA PHE A 70 3.56 -22.54 -11.27
C PHE A 70 2.34 -23.09 -12.02
N ASN A 71 1.30 -22.29 -12.24
CA ASN A 71 0.14 -22.74 -13.03
C ASN A 71 0.50 -23.05 -14.49
N LYS A 72 1.40 -22.25 -15.08
CA LYS A 72 1.85 -22.45 -16.45
C LYS A 72 2.71 -23.69 -16.60
N TRP A 73 3.57 -24.01 -15.63
CA TRP A 73 4.39 -25.21 -15.66
C TRP A 73 3.63 -26.50 -15.35
N ASP A 74 2.64 -26.44 -14.44
CA ASP A 74 1.85 -27.61 -14.03
C ASP A 74 0.79 -27.97 -15.09
N VAL A 75 -0.04 -27.01 -15.47
CA VAL A 75 -1.27 -27.25 -16.25
C VAL A 75 -1.21 -26.64 -17.66
N GLY A 76 -0.16 -25.89 -17.98
CA GLY A 76 -0.04 -25.20 -19.27
C GLY A 76 -0.99 -24.00 -19.44
N ARG A 77 -1.63 -23.54 -18.35
CA ARG A 77 -2.60 -22.43 -18.39
C ARG A 77 -2.18 -21.25 -17.52
N HIS A 78 -2.58 -20.06 -17.94
CA HIS A 78 -2.28 -18.80 -17.27
C HIS A 78 -2.92 -18.67 -15.88
N TYR A 79 -4.14 -19.18 -15.72
CA TYR A 79 -4.94 -19.02 -14.51
C TYR A 79 -5.61 -20.33 -14.12
N ARG A 80 -5.71 -20.60 -12.81
CA ARG A 80 -6.54 -21.67 -12.26
C ARG A 80 -8.02 -21.32 -12.38
N ARG A 81 -8.87 -22.35 -12.44
CA ARG A 81 -10.32 -22.17 -12.55
C ARG A 81 -10.88 -21.68 -11.20
N ASP A 82 -11.81 -20.74 -11.27
CA ASP A 82 -12.52 -20.22 -10.12
C ASP A 82 -13.77 -21.07 -9.82
N TYR A 83 -13.85 -21.56 -8.59
CA TYR A 83 -14.87 -22.49 -8.08
C TYR A 83 -15.85 -21.83 -7.09
N CYS A 84 -15.92 -20.50 -7.03
CA CYS A 84 -16.75 -19.77 -6.07
C CYS A 84 -18.26 -20.10 -6.10
N THR A 85 -18.77 -20.81 -7.10
CA THR A 85 -20.18 -21.23 -7.16
C THR A 85 -20.34 -22.74 -7.39
N PRO A 86 -21.35 -23.38 -6.78
CA PRO A 86 -21.62 -24.81 -6.98
C PRO A 86 -21.82 -25.19 -8.46
N ALA A 87 -22.43 -24.30 -9.25
CA ALA A 87 -22.61 -24.50 -10.69
C ALA A 87 -21.27 -24.64 -11.43
N ARG A 88 -20.26 -23.82 -11.09
CA ARG A 88 -18.92 -23.89 -11.70
C ARG A 88 -18.18 -25.15 -11.29
N VAL A 89 -18.37 -25.62 -10.07
CA VAL A 89 -17.85 -26.92 -9.60
C VAL A 89 -18.45 -28.05 -10.42
N ALA A 90 -19.78 -28.08 -10.57
CA ALA A 90 -20.47 -29.12 -11.35
C ALA A 90 -20.02 -29.14 -12.83
N LEU A 91 -19.85 -27.97 -13.44
CA LEU A 91 -19.35 -27.85 -14.81
C LEU A 91 -17.89 -28.32 -14.94
N SER A 92 -17.04 -28.06 -13.95
CA SER A 92 -15.66 -28.56 -13.96
C SER A 92 -15.59 -30.07 -13.80
N GLN A 93 -16.47 -30.65 -12.97
CA GLN A 93 -16.60 -32.11 -12.87
C GLN A 93 -17.11 -32.73 -14.18
N ARG A 94 -18.07 -32.08 -14.85
CA ARG A 94 -18.52 -32.49 -16.19
C ARG A 94 -17.35 -32.50 -17.17
N ASP A 95 -16.59 -31.42 -17.24
CA ASP A 95 -15.42 -31.34 -18.12
C ASP A 95 -14.39 -32.43 -17.79
N HIS A 96 -14.11 -32.69 -16.51
CA HIS A 96 -13.23 -33.78 -16.11
C HIS A 96 -13.73 -35.15 -16.58
N ARG A 97 -15.03 -35.43 -16.47
CA ARG A 97 -15.62 -36.71 -16.91
C ARG A 97 -15.53 -36.89 -18.44
N LEU A 98 -15.62 -35.80 -19.19
CA LEU A 98 -15.58 -35.83 -20.66
C LEU A 98 -14.16 -35.99 -21.23
N THR A 99 -13.15 -35.44 -20.57
CA THR A 99 -11.78 -35.35 -21.15
C THR A 99 -10.72 -36.07 -20.32
N GLY A 100 -11.08 -36.59 -19.14
CA GLY A 100 -10.13 -37.13 -18.16
C GLY A 100 -9.28 -36.05 -17.47
N ASN A 101 -9.38 -34.79 -17.87
CA ASN A 101 -8.65 -33.67 -17.27
C ASN A 101 -9.48 -32.38 -17.37
N GLN A 102 -9.85 -31.81 -16.22
CA GLN A 102 -10.65 -30.59 -16.12
C GLN A 102 -10.07 -29.35 -16.83
N TYR A 103 -8.81 -29.39 -17.27
CA TYR A 103 -8.15 -28.30 -17.97
C TYR A 103 -8.02 -28.52 -19.49
N VAL A 104 -8.38 -29.70 -20.00
CA VAL A 104 -8.45 -29.96 -21.44
C VAL A 104 -9.83 -29.54 -21.93
N VAL A 105 -9.88 -28.61 -22.88
CA VAL A 105 -11.13 -28.15 -23.50
C VAL A 105 -11.31 -28.89 -24.82
N LYS A 106 -12.51 -29.44 -25.01
CA LYS A 106 -12.97 -29.99 -26.29
C LYS A 106 -13.92 -28.98 -26.92
N GLY A 107 -13.56 -28.50 -28.10
CA GLY A 107 -14.40 -27.65 -28.93
C GLY A 107 -15.35 -28.49 -29.80
N LEU A 108 -15.70 -27.94 -30.96
CA LEU A 108 -16.62 -28.56 -31.90
C LEU A 108 -16.07 -29.86 -32.51
N GLU A 109 -14.75 -30.03 -32.50
CA GLU A 109 -14.08 -31.26 -32.95
C GLU A 109 -14.38 -32.48 -32.07
N GLY A 110 -14.93 -32.28 -30.88
CA GLY A 110 -15.39 -33.37 -30.02
C GLY A 110 -16.81 -33.87 -30.33
N ILE A 111 -17.52 -33.20 -31.24
CA ILE A 111 -18.88 -33.56 -31.64
C ILE A 111 -18.76 -34.48 -32.86
N PRO A 112 -19.33 -35.70 -32.83
CA PRO A 112 -19.35 -36.55 -34.01
C PRO A 112 -20.11 -35.84 -35.14
N GLU A 113 -19.57 -35.89 -36.36
CA GLU A 113 -20.32 -35.42 -37.52
C GLU A 113 -21.63 -36.21 -37.60
N ALA A 114 -22.74 -35.50 -37.84
CA ALA A 114 -24.04 -36.12 -37.96
C ALA A 114 -23.98 -37.20 -39.05
N GLN A 115 -24.09 -38.46 -38.64
CA GLN A 115 -24.31 -39.60 -39.52
C GLN A 115 -25.68 -39.49 -40.20
#